data_AF-A0A952C788-F1
#
_entry.id   AF-A0A952C788-F1
#
_cell.length_a   1.000
_cell.length_b   1.000
_cell.length_c   1.000
_cell.angle_alpha   90.00
_cell.angle_beta   90.00
_cell.angle_gamma   90.00
#
_symmetry.space_group_name_H-M   'P 1'
#
loop_
_entity.id
_entity.type
_entity.pdbx_description
1 polymer ?
#
loop_
_entity_poly.entity_id
_entity_poly.type
_entity_poly.pdbx_seq_one_letter_code
_entity_poly.pdbx_strand_id
1 'polypeptide(L)'
;MKISRVYKSPGLLLLLLALSCNTGEPGNEKRPGMSDEEKALIEKLQKEVNFHPDSLGVRYQLMNAYTQGEQYKEALLQNDTLLLNDSANAAVWFRRGEIYLQTS
;
A
#
# COMPACT_ATOMS: atom_id res chain seq x y z
N MET A 1 -19.37 -2.08 -64.62
CA MET A 1 -19.45 -1.03 -63.57
C MET A 1 -18.23 -1.20 -62.66
N LYS A 2 -17.27 -0.26 -62.68
CA LYS A 2 -16.03 -0.32 -61.89
C LYS A 2 -16.32 0.20 -60.48
N ILE A 3 -15.96 -0.55 -59.44
CA ILE A 3 -15.97 -0.08 -58.06
C ILE A 3 -14.52 -0.12 -57.59
N SER A 4 -13.86 1.04 -57.59
CA SER A 4 -12.53 1.25 -57.06
C SER A 4 -12.59 1.19 -55.53
N ARG A 5 -11.92 0.21 -54.93
CA ARG A 5 -11.79 0.09 -53.48
C ARG A 5 -10.76 1.10 -53.00
N VAL A 6 -11.23 2.11 -52.27
CA VAL A 6 -10.40 3.13 -51.63
C VAL A 6 -9.53 2.46 -50.55
N TYR A 7 -8.22 2.48 -50.74
CA TYR A 7 -7.24 1.99 -49.78
C TYR A 7 -7.14 3.00 -48.63
N LYS A 8 -7.81 2.73 -47.50
CA LYS A 8 -7.60 3.48 -46.26
C LYS A 8 -6.44 2.82 -45.51
N SER A 9 -5.22 3.34 -45.68
CA SER A 9 -4.05 2.97 -44.88
C SER A 9 -4.29 3.35 -43.42
N PRO A 10 -4.50 2.41 -42.48
CA PRO A 10 -4.64 2.72 -41.06
C PRO A 10 -3.27 2.60 -40.37
N GLY A 11 -2.19 2.94 -41.10
CA GLY A 11 -0.82 2.69 -40.64
C GLY A 11 -0.17 3.87 -39.93
N LEU A 12 -0.75 5.06 -39.98
CA LEU A 12 -0.09 6.28 -39.49
C LEU A 12 -0.54 6.74 -38.10
N LEU A 13 -1.58 6.10 -37.51
CA LEU A 13 -2.09 6.49 -36.18
C LEU A 13 -1.48 5.69 -35.01
N LEU A 14 -0.60 4.72 -35.30
CA LEU A 14 0.02 3.84 -34.28
C LEU A 14 1.43 4.29 -33.85
N LEU A 15 1.98 5.38 -34.40
CA LEU A 15 3.36 5.82 -34.12
C LEU A 15 3.50 6.91 -33.04
N LEU A 16 2.39 7.38 -32.42
CA LEU A 16 2.42 8.50 -31.46
C LEU A 16 2.39 8.08 -29.97
N LEU A 17 2.49 6.78 -29.65
CA LEU A 17 2.43 6.29 -28.25
C LEU A 17 3.80 6.15 -27.55
N ALA A 18 4.90 6.60 -28.15
CA ALA A 18 6.26 6.33 -27.67
C ALA A 18 6.97 7.51 -26.96
N LEU A 19 6.23 8.45 -26.35
CA LEU A 19 6.83 9.62 -25.68
C LEU A 19 6.27 9.91 -24.27
N SER A 20 6.18 8.89 -23.42
CA SER A 20 6.13 9.10 -21.96
C SER A 20 7.30 8.38 -21.29
N CYS A 21 8.51 8.90 -21.50
CA CYS A 21 9.61 8.65 -20.57
C CYS A 21 9.43 9.60 -19.38
N ASN A 22 8.88 9.09 -18.27
CA ASN A 22 9.02 9.78 -16.99
C ASN A 22 10.46 9.55 -16.51
N THR A 23 11.36 10.50 -16.72
CA THR A 23 12.65 10.54 -16.04
C THR A 23 12.41 10.99 -14.60
N GLY A 24 11.93 10.07 -13.78
CA GLY A 24 12.12 10.17 -12.33
C GLY A 24 13.44 9.51 -12.02
N GLU A 25 14.49 10.28 -11.77
CA GLU A 25 15.63 9.75 -11.02
C GLU A 25 15.13 9.42 -9.62
N PRO A 26 15.15 8.15 -9.15
CA PRO A 26 14.98 7.91 -7.74
C PRO A 26 16.31 8.32 -7.09
N GLY A 27 16.30 9.48 -6.44
CA GLY A 27 17.33 9.86 -5.49
C GLY A 27 17.54 8.69 -4.55
N ASN A 28 18.73 8.07 -4.64
CA ASN A 28 19.16 6.99 -3.78
C ASN A 28 19.60 7.58 -2.44
N GLU A 29 18.68 8.22 -1.72
CA GLU A 29 18.79 8.33 -0.29
C GLU A 29 18.32 6.99 0.28
N LYS A 30 19.27 6.17 0.74
CA LYS A 30 18.95 5.08 1.65
C LYS A 30 18.28 5.70 2.88
N ARG A 31 16.95 5.74 2.90
CA ARG A 31 16.21 5.90 4.16
C ARG A 31 16.76 4.82 5.10
N PRO A 32 17.15 5.18 6.33
CA PRO A 32 17.59 4.18 7.29
C PRO A 32 16.45 3.16 7.41
N GLY A 33 16.74 1.89 7.16
CA GLY A 33 15.78 0.82 7.40
C GLY A 33 15.37 0.80 8.87
N MET A 34 14.28 0.09 9.16
CA MET A 34 13.70 -0.05 10.49
C MET A 34 14.75 -0.25 11.59
N SER A 35 14.65 0.54 12.66
CA SER A 35 15.54 0.48 13.82
C SER A 35 15.41 -0.86 14.56
N ASP A 36 16.42 -1.23 15.34
CA ASP A 36 16.35 -2.48 16.12
C ASP A 36 15.30 -2.38 17.25
N GLU A 37 15.07 -1.17 17.78
CA GLU A 37 14.01 -0.89 18.73
C GLU A 37 12.61 -1.08 18.10
N GLU A 38 12.42 -0.62 16.86
CA GLU A 38 11.16 -0.81 16.12
C GLU A 38 10.89 -2.30 15.85
N LYS A 39 11.90 -3.06 15.42
CA LYS A 39 11.79 -4.52 15.25
C LYS A 39 11.42 -5.20 16.56
N ALA A 40 12.12 -4.88 17.64
CA ALA A 40 11.88 -5.46 18.96
C ALA A 40 10.46 -5.14 19.48
N LEU A 41 9.97 -3.92 19.21
CA LEU A 41 8.59 -3.53 19.55
C LEU A 41 7.57 -4.37 18.78
N ILE A 42 7.76 -4.54 17.48
CA ILE A 42 6.89 -5.35 16.62
C ILE A 42 6.86 -6.80 17.11
N GLU A 43 8.02 -7.41 17.37
CA GLU A 43 8.10 -8.77 17.89
C GLU A 43 7.39 -8.94 19.24
N LYS A 44 7.53 -7.96 20.14
CA LYS A 44 6.81 -7.95 21.41
C LYS A 44 5.30 -7.92 21.19
N LEU A 45 4.82 -6.99 20.36
CA LEU A 45 3.40 -6.83 20.08
C LEU A 45 2.80 -8.04 19.36
N GLN A 46 3.55 -8.69 18.46
CA GLN A 46 3.15 -9.96 17.84
C GLN A 46 2.92 -11.05 18.90
N LYS A 47 3.83 -11.18 19.87
CA LYS A 47 3.66 -12.13 20.98
C LYS A 47 2.42 -11.81 21.81
N GLU A 48 2.19 -10.53 22.11
CA GLU A 48 0.99 -10.11 22.84
C GLU A 48 -0.31 -10.42 22.08
N VAL A 49 -0.35 -10.22 20.75
CA VAL A 49 -1.49 -10.63 19.93
C VAL A 49 -1.70 -12.15 19.99
N ASN A 50 -0.62 -12.94 20.02
CA ASN A 50 -0.73 -14.40 20.13
C ASN A 50 -1.27 -14.84 21.50
N PHE A 51 -0.89 -14.16 22.59
CA PHE A 51 -1.41 -14.43 23.94
C PHE A 51 -2.84 -13.89 24.14
N HIS A 52 -3.17 -12.78 23.47
CA HIS A 52 -4.44 -12.07 23.62
C HIS A 52 -5.07 -11.77 22.24
N PRO A 53 -5.53 -12.81 21.51
CA PRO A 53 -5.96 -12.68 20.12
C PRO A 53 -7.15 -11.73 19.90
N ASP A 54 -7.98 -11.56 20.92
CA ASP A 54 -9.18 -10.71 20.89
C ASP A 54 -8.90 -9.26 21.33
N SER A 55 -7.65 -8.96 21.72
CA SER A 55 -7.28 -7.62 22.17
C SER A 55 -7.11 -6.66 20.98
N LEU A 56 -8.19 -5.93 20.67
CA LEU A 56 -8.20 -4.90 19.64
C LEU A 56 -7.20 -3.78 19.92
N GLY A 57 -6.97 -3.46 21.20
CA GLY A 57 -5.98 -2.45 21.60
C GLY A 57 -4.56 -2.84 21.22
N VAL A 58 -4.17 -4.09 21.48
CA VAL A 58 -2.84 -4.62 21.10
C VAL A 58 -2.72 -4.70 19.57
N ARG A 59 -3.78 -5.13 18.87
CA ARG A 59 -3.79 -5.11 17.39
C ARG A 59 -3.63 -3.72 16.82
N TYR A 60 -4.27 -2.71 17.41
CA TYR A 60 -4.11 -1.32 17.00
C TYR A 60 -2.67 -0.81 17.23
N GLN A 61 -2.05 -1.18 18.35
CA GLN A 61 -0.64 -0.88 18.61
C GLN A 61 0.27 -1.56 17.59
N LEU A 62 0.03 -2.84 17.29
CA LEU A 62 0.80 -3.60 16.30
C LEU A 62 0.67 -3.02 14.90
N MET A 63 -0.55 -2.63 14.48
CA MET A 63 -0.79 -1.91 13.23
C MET A 63 0.04 -0.62 13.15
N ASN A 64 0.10 0.15 14.23
CA ASN A 64 0.86 1.40 14.26
C ASN A 64 2.36 1.16 14.20
N ALA A 65 2.88 0.16 14.92
CA ALA A 65 4.29 -0.22 14.88
C ALA A 65 4.69 -0.66 13.46
N TYR A 66 3.85 -1.47 12.79
CA TYR A 66 4.07 -1.82 11.39
C TYR A 66 4.03 -0.61 10.46
N THR A 67 3.10 0.32 10.67
CA THR A 67 3.00 1.55 9.85
C THR A 67 4.26 2.41 9.99
N GLN A 68 4.78 2.56 11.20
CA GLN A 68 6.00 3.31 11.49
C GLN A 68 7.22 2.66 10.85
N GLY A 69 7.31 1.33 10.93
CA GLY A 69 8.36 0.54 10.28
C GLY A 69 8.19 0.38 8.76
N GLU A 70 7.33 1.16 8.12
CA GLU A 70 7.01 1.10 6.67
C GLU A 70 6.51 -0.29 6.19
N GLN A 71 6.08 -1.16 7.11
CA GLN A 71 5.51 -2.49 6.85
C GLN A 71 4.00 -2.38 6.59
N TYR A 72 3.64 -1.65 5.54
CA TYR A 72 2.24 -1.26 5.30
C TYR A 72 1.30 -2.43 5.05
N LYS A 73 1.79 -3.52 4.44
CA LYS A 73 0.98 -4.73 4.19
C LYS A 73 0.56 -5.38 5.51
N GLU A 74 1.50 -5.53 6.44
CA GLU A 74 1.27 -6.10 7.77
C GLU A 74 0.37 -5.19 8.61
N ALA A 75 0.54 -3.87 8.48
CA ALA A 75 -0.36 -2.90 9.10
C ALA A 75 -1.81 -3.06 8.60
N LEU A 76 -2.01 -3.17 7.28
CA LEU A 76 -3.33 -3.37 6.69
C LEU A 76 -3.99 -4.67 7.14
N LEU A 77 -3.23 -5.76 7.32
CA LEU A 77 -3.77 -7.02 7.87
C LEU A 77 -4.31 -6.86 9.30
N GLN A 78 -3.62 -6.08 10.14
CA GLN A 78 -4.15 -5.77 11.47
C GLN A 78 -5.39 -4.87 11.40
N ASN A 79 -5.38 -3.88 10.49
CA ASN A 79 -6.53 -3.01 10.24
C ASN A 79 -7.76 -3.80 9.78
N ASP A 80 -7.60 -4.78 8.89
CA ASP A 80 -8.67 -5.68 8.45
C ASP A 80 -9.33 -6.37 9.65
N THR A 81 -8.53 -6.85 10.62
CA THR A 81 -9.07 -7.48 11.82
C THR A 81 -9.88 -6.50 12.69
N LEU A 82 -9.41 -5.26 12.82
CA LEU A 82 -10.13 -4.22 13.57
C LEU A 82 -11.48 -3.88 12.90
N LEU A 83 -11.51 -3.79 11.57
CA LEU A 83 -12.74 -3.53 10.80
C LEU A 83 -13.71 -4.72 10.80
N LEU A 84 -13.20 -5.95 10.83
CA LEU A 84 -14.06 -7.14 10.99
C LEU A 84 -14.78 -7.13 12.34
N ASN A 85 -14.14 -6.61 13.39
CA ASN A 85 -14.77 -6.48 14.70
C ASN A 85 -15.77 -5.32 14.76
N ASP A 86 -15.40 -4.15 14.25
CA ASP A 86 -16.27 -2.97 14.23
C ASP A 86 -16.10 -2.19 12.91
N SER A 87 -16.91 -2.56 11.92
CA SER A 87 -16.89 -1.95 10.61
C SER A 87 -17.45 -0.52 10.60
N ALA A 88 -18.17 -0.11 11.65
CA ALA A 88 -18.72 1.23 11.79
C ALA A 88 -17.72 2.21 12.43
N ASN A 89 -16.56 1.72 12.90
CA ASN A 89 -15.55 2.55 13.53
C ASN A 89 -14.84 3.47 12.53
N ALA A 90 -15.27 4.73 12.46
CA ALA A 90 -14.71 5.73 11.57
C ALA A 90 -13.20 5.96 11.79
N ALA A 91 -12.69 5.81 13.01
CA ALA A 91 -11.26 6.00 13.30
C ALA A 91 -10.40 4.89 12.65
N VAL A 92 -10.89 3.65 12.62
CA VAL A 92 -10.19 2.53 11.97
C VAL A 92 -10.14 2.73 10.45
N TRP A 93 -11.23 3.24 9.85
CA TRP A 93 -11.26 3.61 8.43
C TRP A 93 -10.32 4.77 8.10
N PHE A 94 -10.33 5.81 8.93
CA PHE A 94 -9.43 6.95 8.78
C PHE A 94 -7.97 6.47 8.77
N ARG A 95 -7.61 5.62 9.73
CA ARG A 95 -6.27 5.04 9.84
C ARG A 95 -5.89 4.18 8.63
N ARG A 96 -6.84 3.43 8.07
CA ARG A 96 -6.63 2.68 6.81
C ARG A 96 -6.27 3.62 5.65
N GLY A 97 -6.98 4.75 5.56
CA GLY A 97 -6.70 5.80 4.58
C GLY A 97 -5.29 6.36 4.72
N GLU A 98 -4.87 6.67 5.96
CA GLU A 98 -3.49 7.12 6.23
C GLU A 98 -2.45 6.11 5.75
N ILE A 99 -2.66 4.81 6.01
CA ILE A 99 -1.72 3.76 5.57
C ILE A 99 -1.64 3.70 4.04
N TYR A 100 -2.77 3.79 3.32
CA TYR A 100 -2.76 3.79 1.86
C TYR A 100 -2.04 5.01 1.27
N LEU A 101 -2.16 6.19 1.88
CA LEU A 101 -1.44 7.39 1.44
C LEU A 101 0.08 7.27 1.57
N GLN A 102 0.58 6.38 2.45
CA GLN A 102 2.01 6.07 2.56
C GLN A 102 2.47 4.98 1.58
N THR A 103 1.52 4.23 1.00
CA THR A 103 1.80 3.15 0.04
C THR A 103 1.75 3.63 -1.42
N SER A 104 1.09 4.76 -1.69
CA SER A 104 0.95 5.39 -3.01
C SER A 104 2.17 6.21 -3.41
#